data_AF-A0ABC8K485-F1
#
_entry.id   AF-A0ABC8K485-F1
#
_cell.length_a   1.000
_cell.length_b   1.000
_cell.length_c   1.000
_cell.angle_alpha   90.00
_cell.angle_beta   90.00
_cell.angle_gamma   90.00
#
_symmetry.space_group_name_H-M   'P 1'
#
loop_
_entity.id
_entity.type
_entity.pdbx_description
1 polymer ?
#
loop_
_entity_poly.entity_id
_entity_poly.type
_entity_poly.pdbx_seq_one_letter_code
_entity_poly.pdbx_strand_id
1 'polypeptide(L)'
;MVIYSIVLVDLKVRRCSNTTKVHLLRFWEARNVRKGGEFMSLDMLLINKKSTVIQGSVNVNRQFIFRERLKEWSVYRLSGFDVTRSNPNFRMLDAPFSLRFNNKTSLVKKTTFIRPISTELFRFLT
;
A
#
# COMPACT_ATOMS: atom_id res chain seq x y z
N MET A 1 -10.93 12.53 -21.93
CA MET A 1 -10.24 11.40 -21.25
C MET A 1 -10.29 11.64 -19.74
N VAL A 2 -11.31 11.10 -19.07
CA VAL A 2 -11.58 11.38 -17.64
C VAL A 2 -10.75 10.45 -16.77
N ILE A 3 -9.71 10.97 -16.13
CA ILE A 3 -8.91 10.24 -15.15
C ILE A 3 -9.69 10.20 -13.84
N TYR A 4 -10.46 9.14 -13.61
CA TYR A 4 -11.08 8.90 -12.31
C TYR A 4 -9.97 8.71 -11.26
N SER A 5 -9.77 9.72 -10.42
CA SER A 5 -9.08 9.58 -9.15
C SER A 5 -9.95 8.68 -8.26
N ILE A 6 -9.79 7.35 -8.38
CA ILE A 6 -10.51 6.41 -7.53
C ILE A 6 -10.23 6.77 -6.07
N VAL A 7 -11.31 7.06 -5.36
CA VAL A 7 -11.33 7.05 -3.91
C VAL A 7 -11.05 5.60 -3.52
N LEU A 8 -10.09 5.35 -2.63
CA LEU A 8 -9.78 4.00 -2.12
C LEU A 8 -11.00 3.29 -1.48
N VAL A 9 -12.13 3.99 -1.33
CA VAL A 9 -13.41 3.51 -0.82
C VAL A 9 -14.25 2.80 -1.90
N ASP A 10 -14.03 3.06 -3.20
CA ASP A 10 -14.77 2.41 -4.32
C ASP A 10 -14.07 1.17 -4.90
N LEU A 11 -13.21 0.53 -4.10
CA LEU A 11 -12.44 -0.62 -4.54
C LEU A 11 -13.34 -1.88 -4.55
N LYS A 12 -13.78 -2.30 -5.73
CA LYS A 12 -14.30 -3.66 -5.95
C LYS A 12 -13.13 -4.63 -6.13
N VAL A 13 -13.30 -5.90 -5.77
CA VAL A 13 -12.31 -6.96 -6.07
C VAL A 13 -12.15 -7.04 -7.58
N ARG A 14 -11.03 -6.53 -8.09
CA ARG A 14 -10.67 -6.58 -9.51
C ARG A 14 -9.21 -6.22 -9.68
N ARG A 15 -8.70 -6.52 -10.87
CA ARG A 15 -7.46 -5.92 -11.36
C ARG A 15 -7.73 -4.44 -11.64
N CYS A 16 -6.99 -3.55 -10.98
CA CYS A 16 -7.09 -2.12 -11.23
C CYS A 16 -5.97 -1.67 -12.17
N SER A 17 -6.32 -1.30 -13.40
CA SER A 17 -5.44 -0.55 -14.31
C SER A 17 -5.30 0.93 -13.90
N ASN A 18 -6.12 1.38 -12.94
CA ASN A 18 -6.16 2.77 -12.52
C ASN A 18 -4.84 3.18 -11.83
N THR A 19 -4.49 4.45 -12.05
CA THR A 19 -3.36 5.10 -11.42
C THR A 19 -3.85 5.95 -10.24
N THR A 20 -3.19 5.84 -9.10
CA THR A 20 -3.46 6.67 -7.92
C THR A 20 -2.18 7.25 -7.32
N LYS A 21 -2.30 8.37 -6.62
CA LYS A 21 -1.21 9.00 -5.86
C LYS A 21 -1.37 8.63 -4.39
N VAL A 22 -0.35 8.03 -3.82
CA VAL A 22 -0.33 7.54 -2.44
C VAL A 22 0.93 7.99 -1.73
N HIS A 23 0.83 8.23 -0.42
CA HIS A 23 1.97 8.37 0.47
C HIS A 23 2.19 7.04 1.18
N LEU A 24 3.44 6.58 1.21
CA LEU A 24 3.82 5.43 2.01
C LEU A 24 4.06 5.88 3.43
N LEU A 25 3.23 5.45 4.38
CA LEU A 25 3.38 5.83 5.78
C LEU A 25 4.42 4.97 6.49
N ARG A 26 4.29 3.64 6.32
CA ARG A 26 5.15 2.65 6.94
C ARG A 26 5.15 1.38 6.09
N PHE A 27 6.25 0.63 6.13
CA PHE A 27 6.28 -0.75 5.62
C PHE A 27 7.09 -1.65 6.54
N TRP A 28 6.80 -2.94 6.52
CA TRP A 28 7.45 -3.93 7.39
C TRP A 28 7.46 -5.31 6.74
N GLU A 29 8.31 -6.19 7.28
CA GLU A 29 8.31 -7.60 6.91
C GLU A 29 7.20 -8.33 7.66
N ALA A 30 6.22 -8.86 6.93
CA ALA A 30 5.25 -9.79 7.48
C ALA A 30 5.86 -11.19 7.51
N ARG A 31 5.88 -11.80 8.70
CA ARG A 31 6.45 -13.12 8.96
C ARG A 31 5.39 -14.06 9.53
N ASN A 32 5.44 -15.32 9.12
CA ASN A 32 4.54 -16.35 9.60
C ASN A 32 5.03 -16.93 10.93
N VAL A 33 4.49 -16.45 12.05
CA VAL A 33 4.86 -16.95 13.38
C VAL A 33 4.58 -18.45 13.57
N ARG A 34 3.56 -18.99 12.89
CA ARG A 34 3.21 -20.42 12.98
C ARG A 34 4.13 -21.31 12.14
N LYS A 35 4.89 -20.72 11.22
CA LYS A 35 5.87 -21.42 10.36
C LYS A 35 7.29 -20.94 10.63
N GLY A 36 7.67 -20.84 11.90
CA GLY A 36 9.05 -20.51 12.29
C GLY A 36 9.52 -19.13 11.84
N GLY A 37 8.61 -18.18 11.60
CA GLY A 37 8.97 -16.83 11.15
C GLY A 37 9.25 -16.71 9.65
N GLU A 38 8.76 -17.65 8.83
CA GLU A 38 8.87 -17.60 7.36
C GLU A 38 8.43 -16.23 6.81
N PHE A 39 9.28 -15.60 5.99
CA PHE A 39 9.00 -14.31 5.41
C PHE A 39 7.93 -14.41 4.30
N MET A 40 6.79 -13.75 4.49
CA MET A 40 5.61 -13.88 3.64
C MET A 40 5.48 -12.75 2.62
N SER A 41 5.66 -11.51 3.09
CA SER A 41 5.44 -10.30 2.29
C SER A 41 6.08 -9.07 2.93
N LEU A 42 6.36 -8.08 2.09
CA LEU A 42 6.48 -6.69 2.54
C LEU A 42 5.08 -6.10 2.61
N ASP A 43 4.60 -5.87 3.83
CA ASP A 43 3.32 -5.21 4.08
C ASP A 43 3.53 -3.71 4.29
N MET A 44 2.51 -2.92 3.96
CA MET A 44 2.63 -1.46 3.97
C MET A 44 1.31 -0.75 4.25
N LEU A 45 1.41 0.47 4.78
CA LEU A 45 0.30 1.41 4.93
C LEU A 45 0.45 2.54 3.92
N LEU A 46 -0.58 2.72 3.11
CA LEU A 46 -0.66 3.76 2.09
C LEU A 46 -1.80 4.70 2.42
N ILE A 47 -1.60 6.01 2.27
CA ILE A 47 -2.66 7.02 2.42
C ILE A 47 -2.80 7.83 1.13
N ASN A 48 -4.04 8.10 0.71
CA ASN A 48 -4.31 8.94 -0.46
C ASN A 48 -4.57 10.40 -0.06
N LYS A 49 -4.79 11.27 -1.08
CA LYS A 49 -5.13 12.69 -0.87
C LYS A 49 -6.42 12.96 -0.10
N LYS A 50 -7.29 11.96 0.06
CA LYS A 50 -8.55 12.04 0.81
C LYS A 50 -8.40 11.47 2.24
N SER A 51 -7.17 11.32 2.71
CA SER A 51 -6.84 10.74 4.01
C SER A 51 -7.38 9.31 4.23
N THR A 52 -7.67 8.59 3.14
CA THR A 52 -8.06 7.17 3.24
C THR A 52 -6.80 6.33 3.35
N VAL A 53 -6.66 5.60 4.46
CA VAL A 53 -5.58 4.64 4.68
C VAL A 53 -5.99 3.28 4.11
N ILE A 54 -5.06 2.61 3.42
CA ILE A 54 -5.23 1.26 2.92
C ILE A 54 -3.98 0.43 3.16
N GLN A 55 -4.17 -0.85 3.49
CA GLN A 55 -3.07 -1.80 3.57
C GLN A 55 -2.70 -2.29 2.16
N GLY A 56 -1.40 -2.35 1.88
CA GLY A 56 -0.83 -2.95 0.69
C GLY A 56 0.10 -4.10 1.05
N SER A 57 0.33 -5.01 0.10
CA SER A 57 1.34 -6.06 0.25
C SER A 57 2.07 -6.37 -1.05
N VAL A 58 3.35 -6.70 -0.90
CA VAL A 58 4.23 -7.27 -1.92
C VAL A 58 4.61 -8.67 -1.46
N ASN A 59 4.19 -9.70 -2.20
CA ASN A 59 4.56 -11.07 -1.88
C ASN A 59 6.09 -11.27 -1.88
N VAL A 60 6.59 -12.15 -1.01
CA VAL A 60 8.03 -12.47 -0.87
C VAL A 60 8.73 -12.72 -2.21
N ASN A 61 8.08 -13.40 -3.16
CA ASN A 61 8.64 -13.71 -4.48
C ASN A 61 8.94 -12.46 -5.33
N ARG A 62 8.53 -11.28 -4.88
CA ARG A 62 8.65 -10.00 -5.58
C ARG A 62 9.32 -8.93 -4.74
N GLN A 63 9.71 -9.26 -3.52
CA GLN A 63 10.14 -8.27 -2.53
C GLN A 63 11.34 -7.45 -3.03
N PHE A 64 12.28 -8.09 -3.72
CA PHE A 64 13.50 -7.47 -4.24
C PHE A 64 13.22 -6.37 -5.27
N ILE A 65 12.11 -6.47 -6.03
CA ILE A 65 11.74 -5.46 -7.05
C ILE A 65 11.31 -4.15 -6.40
N PHE A 66 10.69 -4.23 -5.22
CA PHE A 66 10.04 -3.09 -4.59
C PHE A 66 10.78 -2.57 -3.36
N ARG A 67 11.46 -3.42 -2.59
CA ARG A 67 12.10 -3.07 -1.31
C ARG A 67 12.96 -1.82 -1.42
N GLU A 68 13.91 -1.81 -2.37
CA GLU A 68 14.85 -0.69 -2.54
C GLU A 68 14.18 0.60 -3.04
N ARG A 69 12.97 0.50 -3.60
CA ARG A 69 12.19 1.63 -4.13
C ARG A 69 11.25 2.22 -3.08
N LEU A 70 10.95 1.49 -2.01
CA LEU A 70 10.10 1.92 -0.92
C LEU A 70 10.89 2.82 0.04
N LYS A 71 10.35 4.00 0.31
CA LYS A 71 10.87 4.94 1.30
C LYS A 71 9.68 5.51 2.05
N GLU A 72 9.66 5.32 3.37
CA GLU A 72 8.62 5.87 4.23
C GLU A 72 8.51 7.39 4.04
N TRP A 73 7.30 7.88 4.23
CA TRP A 73 6.87 9.26 4.03
C TRP A 73 7.00 9.79 2.59
N SER A 74 7.44 8.96 1.65
CA SER A 74 7.55 9.34 0.24
C SER A 74 6.23 9.18 -0.50
N VAL A 75 6.09 9.98 -1.56
CA VAL A 75 4.91 10.01 -2.41
C VAL A 75 5.16 9.22 -3.67
N TYR A 76 4.18 8.41 -4.07
CA TYR A 76 4.27 7.54 -5.22
C TYR A 76 3.07 7.71 -6.14
N ARG A 77 3.31 7.55 -7.43
CA ARG A 77 2.30 7.17 -8.41
C ARG A 77 2.27 5.64 -8.48
N LEU A 78 1.15 5.06 -8.09
CA LEU A 78 0.91 3.62 -8.03
C LEU A 78 -0.12 3.21 -9.09
N SER A 79 0.15 2.18 -9.87
CA SER A 79 -0.78 1.65 -10.88
C SER A 79 -0.59 0.15 -11.10
N GLY A 80 -1.59 -0.53 -11.68
CA GLY A 80 -1.46 -1.94 -12.07
C GLY A 80 -1.43 -2.92 -10.90
N PHE A 81 -2.06 -2.57 -9.78
CA PHE A 81 -2.21 -3.40 -8.59
C PHE A 81 -3.56 -4.14 -8.61
N ASP A 82 -3.65 -5.21 -7.84
CA ASP A 82 -4.92 -5.90 -7.59
C ASP A 82 -5.57 -5.38 -6.32
N VAL A 83 -6.90 -5.33 -6.31
CA VAL A 83 -7.69 -5.16 -5.09
C VAL A 83 -8.11 -6.53 -4.61
N THR A 84 -7.75 -6.88 -3.39
CA THR A 84 -8.12 -8.15 -2.75
C THR A 84 -8.92 -7.92 -1.48
N ARG A 85 -9.70 -8.91 -1.05
CA ARG A 85 -10.29 -8.87 0.30
C ARG A 85 -9.18 -8.92 1.34
N SER A 86 -9.31 -8.13 2.39
CA SER A 86 -8.42 -8.18 3.54
C SER A 86 -8.51 -9.55 4.21
N ASN A 87 -7.37 -10.15 4.55
CA ASN A 87 -7.37 -11.38 5.33
C ASN A 87 -7.58 -11.02 6.81
N PRO A 88 -8.65 -11.48 7.47
CA PRO A 88 -8.94 -11.11 8.85
C PRO A 88 -7.84 -11.52 9.82
N ASN A 89 -7.05 -12.55 9.50
CA ASN A 89 -5.95 -13.02 10.35
C ASN A 89 -4.71 -12.10 10.31
N PHE A 90 -4.61 -11.21 9.33
CA PHE A 90 -3.42 -10.39 9.07
C PHE A 90 -3.74 -8.92 8.78
N ARG A 91 -4.98 -8.48 9.09
CA ARG A 91 -5.41 -7.10 8.83
C ARG A 91 -4.95 -6.19 9.97
N MET A 92 -4.26 -5.10 9.64
CA MET A 92 -3.98 -4.02 10.60
C MET A 92 -5.08 -2.96 10.63
N LEU A 93 -5.93 -2.93 9.59
CA LEU A 93 -7.05 -2.01 9.45
C LEU A 93 -8.33 -2.83 9.31
N ASP A 94 -9.44 -2.31 9.82
CA ASP A 94 -10.78 -2.87 9.58
C ASP A 94 -11.31 -2.60 8.15
N ALA A 95 -10.43 -2.20 7.24
CA ALA A 95 -10.76 -2.02 5.83
C ALA A 95 -11.09 -3.38 5.17
N PRO A 96 -12.22 -3.51 4.44
CA PRO A 96 -12.63 -4.76 3.81
C PRO A 96 -11.72 -5.18 2.63
N PHE A 97 -10.92 -4.25 2.11
CA PHE A 97 -10.06 -4.45 0.95
C PHE A 97 -8.62 -4.01 1.23
N SER A 98 -7.69 -4.66 0.52
CA SER A 98 -6.27 -4.37 0.53
C SER A 98 -5.72 -4.35 -0.90
N LEU A 99 -4.56 -3.71 -1.09
CA LEU A 99 -3.86 -3.69 -2.36
C LEU A 99 -2.83 -4.81 -2.42
N ARG A 100 -2.75 -5.51 -3.56
CA ARG A 100 -1.72 -6.53 -3.80
C ARG A 100 -0.89 -6.15 -5.02
N PHE A 101 0.42 -6.10 -4.84
CA PHE A 101 1.36 -5.81 -5.91
C PHE A 101 1.59 -7.07 -6.75
N ASN A 102 1.60 -6.91 -8.07
CA ASN A 102 1.74 -7.97 -9.06
C ASN A 102 2.76 -7.59 -10.16
N ASN A 103 2.95 -8.46 -11.16
CA ASN A 103 3.89 -8.25 -12.29
C ASN A 103 3.71 -6.92 -13.04
N LYS A 104 2.49 -6.37 -13.06
CA LYS A 104 2.14 -5.13 -13.78
C LYS A 104 2.14 -3.92 -12.84
N THR A 105 2.46 -4.10 -11.56
CA THR A 105 2.46 -3.01 -10.61
C THR A 105 3.64 -2.08 -10.87
N SER A 106 3.32 -0.81 -11.11
CA SER A 106 4.30 0.26 -11.29
C SER A 106 4.23 1.19 -10.08
N LEU A 107 5.39 1.45 -9.48
CA LEU A 107 5.56 2.33 -8.33
C LEU A 107 6.61 3.39 -8.66
N VAL A 108 6.17 4.60 -9.00
CA VAL A 108 7.05 5.70 -9.41
C VAL A 108 7.08 6.77 -8.34
N LYS A 109 8.23 6.97 -7.71
CA LYS A 109 8.44 8.01 -6.69
C LYS A 109 8.24 9.39 -7.32
N LYS A 110 7.56 10.29 -6.61
CA LYS A 110 7.35 11.67 -7.00
C LYS A 110 8.21 12.61 -6.16
N THR A 111 8.89 13.52 -6.82
CA THR A 111 9.57 14.68 -6.24
C THR A 111 8.53 15.76 -5.96
N THR A 112 7.72 15.61 -4.91
CA THR A 112 6.76 16.65 -4.52
C THR A 112 7.13 17.22 -3.16
N PHE A 113 7.14 18.55 -3.06
CA PHE A 113 7.14 19.26 -1.78
C PHE A 113 5.90 18.85 -0.99
N ILE A 114 6.13 18.46 0.25
CA ILE A 114 5.14 17.89 1.15
C ILE A 114 4.12 18.99 1.48
N ARG A 115 2.87 18.87 1.01
CA ARG A 115 1.78 19.36 1.88
C ARG A 115 1.74 18.35 3.03
N PRO A 116 1.96 18.76 4.28
CA PRO A 116 1.93 17.83 5.40
C PRO A 116 0.54 17.21 5.40
N ILE A 117 0.48 15.92 5.09
CA ILE A 117 -0.62 15.10 5.58
C ILE A 117 -0.55 15.29 7.09
N SER A 118 -1.60 15.81 7.70
CA SER A 118 -1.61 16.08 9.13
C SER A 118 -1.13 14.83 9.86
N THR A 119 0.07 14.90 10.43
CA THR A 119 0.68 13.83 11.22
C THR A 119 -0.08 13.60 12.52
N GLU A 120 -1.00 14.51 12.87
CA GLU A 120 -1.90 14.38 14.03
C GLU A 120 -2.80 13.15 13.96
N LEU A 121 -2.97 12.54 12.77
CA LEU A 121 -3.75 11.32 12.60
C LEU A 121 -2.98 10.03 12.98
N PHE A 122 -1.68 10.11 13.27
CA PHE A 122 -0.85 8.94 13.56
C PHE A 122 0.03 9.16 14.79
N ARG A 123 -0.22 8.40 15.86
CA ARG A 123 0.72 8.25 16.97
C ARG A 123 1.40 6.90 16.84
N PHE A 124 2.65 6.88 16.40
CA PHE A 124 3.48 5.69 16.49
C PHE A 124 4.03 5.61 17.91
N LEU A 125 3.70 4.56 18.63
CA LEU A 125 4.37 4.25 19.89
C LEU A 125 5.77 3.72 19.51
N THR A 126 6.79 4.47 19.91
CA THR A 126 8.21 4.07 19.90
C THR A 126 8.53 3.25 21.14
#